data_AF-A0A2X2K476-F1
#
_entry.id   AF-A0A2X2K476-F1
#
_cell.length_a   1.000
_cell.length_b   1.000
_cell.length_c   1.000
_cell.angle_alpha   90.00
_cell.angle_beta   90.00
_cell.angle_gamma   90.00
#
_symmetry.space_group_name_H-M   'P 1'
#
loop_
_entity.id
_entity.type
_entity.pdbx_description
1 polymer ?
#
loop_
_entity_poly.entity_id
_entity_poly.type
_entity_poly.pdbx_seq_one_letter_code
_entity_poly.pdbx_strand_id
1 'polypeptide(L)'
;MDIFGIDYNGPCKTKYMYGGATLSGQYLNSARKIPINLWINGKHKTISTDKIATNKKLVTAQEIDVKLRRYLQEEYNIYGHNNNGKGKEYGYKSKFYSGFNKGKVLFHLNDEKSFSYDLFYTGDGLPVSFLKIYEDNKIIESEKFHLDVEISYVDSN
;
A
#
# COMPACT_ATOMS: atom_id res chain seq x y z
N MET A 1 2.72 -20.27 10.63
CA MET A 1 2.16 -18.94 10.35
C MET A 1 2.99 -18.32 9.25
N ASP A 2 2.37 -17.50 8.42
CA ASP A 2 3.09 -16.70 7.43
C ASP A 2 3.14 -15.26 7.94
N ILE A 3 4.29 -14.61 7.76
CA ILE A 3 4.50 -13.23 8.19
C ILE A 3 4.90 -12.41 6.96
N PHE A 4 4.19 -11.29 6.74
CA PHE A 4 4.52 -10.32 5.70
C PHE A 4 4.22 -8.90 6.19
N GLY A 5 5.19 -8.01 6.07
CA GLY A 5 5.02 -6.60 6.45
C GLY A 5 6.34 -5.85 6.40
N ILE A 6 6.37 -4.69 7.06
CA ILE A 6 7.58 -3.87 7.22
C ILE A 6 8.03 -3.98 8.68
N ASP A 7 9.28 -4.39 8.88
CA ASP A 7 9.90 -4.38 10.21
C ASP A 7 10.60 -3.04 10.51
N TYR A 8 10.76 -2.75 11.78
CA TYR A 8 11.56 -1.64 12.28
C TYR A 8 12.43 -2.08 13.46
N ASN A 9 13.54 -1.39 13.66
CA ASN A 9 14.44 -1.66 14.79
C ASN A 9 13.81 -1.17 16.09
N GLY A 10 13.82 -2.01 17.11
CA GLY A 10 13.55 -1.60 18.48
C GLY A 10 14.80 -1.71 19.37
N PRO A 11 14.61 -1.62 20.69
CA PRO A 11 15.70 -1.78 21.65
C PRO A 11 16.42 -3.13 21.49
N CYS A 12 17.70 -3.18 21.90
CA CYS A 12 18.46 -4.43 22.03
C CYS A 12 18.58 -5.31 20.75
N LYS A 13 18.74 -4.69 19.57
CA LYS A 13 18.89 -5.37 18.26
C LYS A 13 17.68 -6.24 17.86
N THR A 14 16.51 -6.02 18.47
CA THR A 14 15.27 -6.71 18.12
C THR A 14 14.55 -6.00 16.98
N LYS A 15 13.92 -6.79 16.10
CA LYS A 15 13.03 -6.29 15.05
C LYS A 15 11.58 -6.40 15.50
N TYR A 16 10.80 -5.38 15.21
CA TYR A 16 9.38 -5.30 15.50
C TYR A 16 8.59 -5.12 14.22
N MET A 17 7.39 -5.70 14.18
CA MET A 17 6.43 -5.53 13.10
C MET A 17 5.04 -5.43 13.72
N TYR A 18 4.21 -4.52 13.23
CA TYR A 18 2.80 -4.48 13.57
C TYR A 18 2.02 -5.39 12.63
N GLY A 19 1.23 -6.31 13.19
CA GLY A 19 0.41 -7.25 12.44
C GLY A 19 1.23 -8.14 11.50
N GLY A 20 0.71 -8.32 10.28
CA GLY A 20 1.39 -9.05 9.21
C GLY A 20 1.28 -10.57 9.30
N ALA A 21 0.51 -11.12 10.23
CA ALA A 21 0.46 -12.55 10.50
C ALA A 21 -0.83 -13.20 9.96
N THR A 22 -0.66 -14.31 9.23
CA THR A 22 -1.77 -15.18 8.78
C THR A 22 -1.52 -16.64 9.12
N LEU A 23 -2.58 -17.45 9.18
CA LEU A 23 -2.45 -18.90 9.29
C LEU A 23 -1.84 -19.47 8.00
N SER A 24 -0.85 -20.35 8.15
CA SER A 24 -0.26 -21.06 7.01
C SER A 24 -1.21 -22.17 6.53
N GLY A 25 -1.05 -22.58 5.27
CA GLY A 25 -1.81 -23.72 4.71
C GLY A 25 -3.16 -23.34 4.09
N GLN A 26 -3.52 -22.06 4.09
CA GLN A 26 -4.74 -21.55 3.46
C GLN A 26 -4.40 -20.73 2.21
N TYR A 27 -4.09 -21.43 1.11
CA TYR A 27 -3.68 -20.83 -0.15
C TYR A 27 -4.68 -21.07 -1.28
N LEU A 28 -4.73 -20.13 -2.22
CA LEU A 28 -5.34 -20.27 -3.53
C LEU A 28 -4.48 -21.17 -4.43
N ASN A 29 -5.09 -21.74 -5.45
CA ASN A 29 -4.39 -22.57 -6.45
C ASN A 29 -3.37 -21.76 -7.26
N SER A 30 -3.61 -20.46 -7.44
CA SER A 30 -2.71 -19.53 -8.11
C SER A 30 -2.75 -18.16 -7.44
N ALA A 31 -1.71 -17.36 -7.64
CA ALA A 31 -1.69 -15.99 -7.13
C ALA A 31 -2.76 -15.15 -7.84
N ARG A 32 -3.67 -14.56 -7.08
CA ARG A 32 -4.66 -13.59 -7.58
C ARG A 32 -4.00 -12.22 -7.69
N LYS A 33 -4.01 -11.65 -8.89
CA LYS A 33 -3.67 -10.23 -9.10
C LYS A 33 -4.83 -9.39 -8.59
N ILE A 34 -4.55 -8.46 -7.70
CA ILE A 34 -5.60 -7.62 -7.11
C ILE A 34 -6.00 -6.55 -8.15
N PRO A 35 -7.28 -6.40 -8.51
CA PRO A 35 -7.73 -5.33 -9.39
C PRO A 35 -7.60 -3.97 -8.70
N ILE A 36 -7.17 -2.95 -9.47
CA ILE A 36 -6.94 -1.60 -8.96
C ILE A 36 -7.59 -0.60 -9.90
N ASN A 37 -8.52 0.20 -9.38
CA ASN A 37 -8.96 1.43 -10.04
C ASN A 37 -8.08 2.57 -9.54
N LEU A 38 -7.30 3.18 -10.43
CA LEU A 38 -6.32 4.20 -10.09
C LEU A 38 -6.70 5.55 -10.72
N TRP A 39 -6.84 6.57 -9.88
CA TRP A 39 -7.01 7.96 -10.28
C TRP A 39 -5.70 8.73 -10.04
N ILE A 40 -5.14 9.28 -11.11
CA ILE A 40 -3.94 10.12 -11.06
C ILE A 40 -4.35 11.53 -11.51
N ASN A 41 -4.32 12.49 -10.59
CA ASN A 41 -4.78 13.86 -10.85
C ASN A 41 -6.19 13.88 -11.50
N GLY A 42 -7.10 13.06 -10.97
CA GLY A 42 -8.48 12.91 -11.47
C GLY A 42 -8.66 12.01 -12.70
N LYS A 43 -7.58 11.58 -13.38
CA LYS A 43 -7.67 10.70 -14.55
C LYS A 43 -7.67 9.23 -14.14
N HIS A 44 -8.73 8.51 -14.52
CA HIS A 44 -8.94 7.11 -14.18
C HIS A 44 -8.22 6.13 -15.12
N LYS A 45 -7.73 5.01 -14.57
CA LYS A 45 -7.36 3.80 -15.29
C LYS A 45 -7.46 2.57 -14.39
N THR A 46 -7.75 1.42 -14.98
CA THR A 46 -7.75 0.13 -14.28
C THR A 46 -6.43 -0.60 -14.51
N ILE A 47 -5.87 -1.19 -13.45
CA ILE A 47 -4.59 -1.89 -13.46
C ILE A 47 -4.75 -3.25 -12.78
N SER A 48 -4.05 -4.26 -13.32
CA SER A 48 -3.86 -5.55 -12.67
C SER A 48 -2.45 -6.04 -12.99
N THR A 49 -1.67 -6.39 -11.97
CA THR A 49 -0.23 -6.68 -12.11
C THR A 49 0.22 -7.74 -11.11
N ASP A 50 1.21 -8.56 -11.50
CA ASP A 50 1.81 -9.57 -10.62
C ASP A 50 2.58 -8.95 -9.44
N LYS A 51 2.96 -7.68 -9.54
CA LYS A 51 3.59 -6.92 -8.44
C LYS A 51 2.66 -6.76 -7.24
N ILE A 52 1.34 -6.81 -7.45
CA ILE A 52 0.31 -6.66 -6.43
C ILE A 52 -0.60 -7.88 -6.52
N ALA A 53 -0.03 -9.04 -6.19
CA ALA A 53 -0.72 -10.31 -6.17
C ALA A 53 -0.46 -11.06 -4.86
N THR A 54 -1.38 -11.95 -4.48
CA THR A 54 -1.22 -12.86 -3.35
C THR A 54 -1.85 -14.21 -3.67
N ASN A 55 -1.27 -15.28 -3.12
CA ASN A 55 -1.85 -16.61 -3.18
C ASN A 55 -2.47 -17.03 -1.84
N LYS A 56 -2.52 -16.17 -0.82
CA LYS A 56 -3.21 -16.47 0.43
C LYS A 56 -4.72 -16.31 0.23
N LYS A 57 -5.54 -17.24 0.74
CA LYS A 57 -7.01 -17.09 0.78
C LYS A 57 -7.44 -15.92 1.67
N LEU A 58 -6.75 -15.79 2.79
CA LEU A 58 -6.90 -14.72 3.77
C LEU A 58 -5.57 -13.98 3.84
N VAL A 59 -5.55 -12.71 3.41
CA VAL A 59 -4.33 -11.90 3.31
C VAL A 59 -4.44 -10.71 4.26
N THR A 60 -3.33 -10.22 4.79
CA THR A 60 -3.35 -8.97 5.58
C THR A 60 -3.51 -7.76 4.66
N ALA A 61 -4.23 -6.74 5.12
CA ALA A 61 -4.29 -5.45 4.44
C ALA A 61 -2.88 -4.85 4.27
N GLN A 62 -2.01 -5.06 5.26
CA GLN A 62 -0.61 -4.67 5.24
C GLN A 62 0.16 -5.25 4.05
N GLU A 63 0.02 -6.55 3.76
CA GLU A 63 0.74 -7.17 2.64
C GLU A 63 0.38 -6.50 1.30
N ILE A 64 -0.90 -6.21 1.10
CA ILE A 64 -1.39 -5.61 -0.12
C ILE A 64 -1.01 -4.13 -0.21
N ASP A 65 -1.15 -3.36 0.87
CA ASP A 65 -0.78 -1.93 0.87
C ASP A 65 0.73 -1.74 0.65
N VAL A 66 1.59 -2.55 1.28
CA VAL A 66 3.04 -2.47 1.08
C VAL A 66 3.43 -2.77 -0.37
N LYS A 67 2.82 -3.81 -0.99
CA LYS A 67 3.01 -4.12 -2.41
C LYS A 67 2.52 -2.99 -3.31
N LEU A 68 1.34 -2.43 -3.01
CA LEU A 68 0.77 -1.30 -3.74
C LEU A 68 1.69 -0.07 -3.68
N ARG A 69 2.11 0.37 -2.48
CA ARG A 69 2.97 1.55 -2.32
C ARG A 69 4.29 1.39 -3.06
N ARG A 70 4.89 0.20 -3.03
CA ARG A 70 6.10 -0.11 -3.81
C ARG A 70 5.83 0.02 -5.32
N TYR A 71 4.75 -0.54 -5.82
CA TYR A 71 4.37 -0.40 -7.22
C TYR A 71 4.14 1.06 -7.62
N LEU A 72 3.39 1.83 -6.81
CA LEU A 72 3.13 3.24 -7.07
C LEU A 72 4.42 4.07 -7.07
N GLN A 73 5.37 3.73 -6.20
CA GLN A 73 6.68 4.37 -6.17
C GLN A 73 7.51 4.04 -7.42
N GLU A 74 7.53 2.78 -7.83
CA GLU A 74 8.26 2.33 -9.01
C GLU A 74 7.69 2.92 -10.30
N GLU A 75 6.37 3.05 -10.44
CA GLU A 75 5.73 3.50 -11.70
C GLU A 75 5.43 5.01 -11.74
N TYR A 76 5.12 5.64 -10.61
CA TYR A 76 4.67 7.04 -10.55
C TYR A 76 5.53 7.94 -9.66
N ASN A 77 6.58 7.40 -9.02
CA ASN A 77 7.50 8.17 -8.19
C ASN A 77 6.81 8.92 -7.03
N ILE A 78 5.78 8.33 -6.40
CA ILE A 78 4.93 9.04 -5.43
C ILE A 78 5.69 9.63 -4.23
N TYR A 79 6.79 9.02 -3.82
CA TYR A 79 7.67 9.46 -2.72
C TYR A 79 9.01 10.02 -3.19
N GLY A 80 9.18 10.27 -4.49
CA GLY A 80 10.40 10.82 -5.07
C GLY A 80 11.57 9.83 -5.08
N HIS A 81 12.67 10.22 -5.74
CA HIS A 81 13.94 9.46 -5.73
C HIS A 81 13.86 7.98 -6.13
N ASN A 82 12.92 7.58 -7.02
CA ASN A 82 12.83 6.18 -7.48
C ASN A 82 13.97 5.72 -8.42
N ASN A 83 14.81 6.66 -8.89
CA ASN A 83 16.02 6.43 -9.69
C ASN A 83 15.85 5.58 -10.97
N ASN A 84 14.63 5.45 -11.50
CA ASN A 84 14.35 4.60 -12.67
C ASN A 84 13.79 5.38 -13.89
N GLY A 85 13.58 6.69 -13.75
CA GLY A 85 13.10 7.55 -14.84
C GLY A 85 11.58 7.60 -15.01
N LYS A 86 10.82 6.72 -14.37
CA LYS A 86 9.35 6.71 -14.41
C LYS A 86 8.75 7.73 -13.46
N GLY A 87 7.60 8.32 -13.83
CA GLY A 87 6.87 9.28 -13.01
C GLY A 87 7.44 10.71 -13.00
N LYS A 88 8.47 10.98 -13.82
CA LYS A 88 9.08 12.31 -13.96
C LYS A 88 8.11 13.32 -14.57
N GLU A 89 7.17 12.86 -15.38
CA GLU A 89 6.13 13.66 -16.01
C GLU A 89 5.18 14.34 -15.00
N TYR A 90 5.13 13.86 -13.75
CA TYR A 90 4.33 14.47 -12.68
C TYR A 90 5.09 15.59 -11.93
N GLY A 91 6.37 15.80 -12.23
CA GLY A 91 7.21 16.83 -11.61
C GLY A 91 7.72 16.47 -10.21
N TYR A 92 8.27 17.48 -9.51
CA TYR A 92 9.00 17.31 -8.24
C TYR A 92 8.62 18.36 -7.18
N LYS A 93 7.40 18.90 -7.26
CA LYS A 93 6.94 20.04 -6.47
C LYS A 93 6.59 19.71 -5.01
N SER A 94 6.36 18.44 -4.67
CA SER A 94 6.04 18.04 -3.30
C SER A 94 7.28 18.07 -2.39
N LYS A 95 7.06 18.07 -1.07
CA LYS A 95 8.13 17.89 -0.06
C LYS A 95 8.91 16.58 -0.20
N PHE A 96 8.36 15.60 -0.92
CA PHE A 96 9.00 14.32 -1.20
C PHE A 96 9.85 14.36 -2.48
N TYR A 97 9.97 15.52 -3.14
CA TYR A 97 10.56 15.63 -4.47
C TYR A 97 9.80 14.75 -5.48
N SER A 98 8.47 14.83 -5.45
CA SER A 98 7.55 14.13 -6.35
C SER A 98 6.43 15.04 -6.85
N GLY A 99 5.61 14.53 -7.76
CA GLY A 99 4.42 15.21 -8.25
C GLY A 99 3.20 15.12 -7.34
N PHE A 100 3.32 14.53 -6.15
CA PHE A 100 2.20 14.11 -5.32
C PHE A 100 2.42 14.42 -3.84
N ASN A 101 1.39 14.85 -3.13
CA ASN A 101 1.40 15.06 -1.68
C ASN A 101 0.09 14.66 -0.99
N LYS A 102 -0.90 14.18 -1.76
CA LYS A 102 -2.19 13.70 -1.27
C LYS A 102 -2.50 12.37 -1.94
N GLY A 103 -3.01 11.42 -1.18
CA GLY A 103 -3.44 10.16 -1.76
C GLY A 103 -4.01 9.20 -0.73
N LYS A 104 -4.82 8.27 -1.22
CA LYS A 104 -5.55 7.30 -0.41
C LYS A 104 -5.61 5.97 -1.15
N VAL A 105 -5.48 4.87 -0.41
CA VAL A 105 -5.89 3.55 -0.85
C VAL A 105 -7.16 3.16 -0.09
N LEU A 106 -8.22 2.82 -0.82
CA LEU A 106 -9.43 2.24 -0.28
C LEU A 106 -9.45 0.74 -0.62
N PHE A 107 -9.55 -0.09 0.41
CA PHE A 107 -9.86 -1.50 0.27
C PHE A 107 -11.37 -1.64 0.13
N HIS A 108 -11.82 -1.87 -1.09
CA HIS A 108 -13.23 -2.01 -1.42
C HIS A 108 -13.63 -3.48 -1.29
N LEU A 109 -14.28 -3.82 -0.18
CA LEU A 109 -14.72 -5.18 0.13
C LEU A 109 -16.12 -5.43 -0.45
N ASN A 110 -16.39 -6.63 -0.95
CA ASN A 110 -17.69 -6.94 -1.54
C ASN A 110 -18.80 -7.08 -0.49
N ASP A 111 -18.48 -7.72 0.64
CA ASP A 111 -19.47 -8.18 1.63
C ASP A 111 -19.38 -7.40 2.96
N GLU A 112 -18.40 -6.52 3.11
CA GLU A 112 -18.05 -5.86 4.37
C GLU A 112 -17.81 -4.36 4.20
N LYS A 113 -17.69 -3.65 5.32
CA LYS A 113 -17.38 -2.22 5.31
C LYS A 113 -15.95 -1.98 4.81
N SER A 114 -15.86 -1.26 3.68
CA SER A 114 -14.60 -0.77 3.14
C SER A 114 -13.84 0.12 4.12
N PHE A 115 -12.51 0.12 4.00
CA PHE A 115 -11.61 0.91 4.86
C PHE A 115 -10.45 1.46 4.03
N SER A 116 -9.77 2.49 4.54
CA SER A 116 -8.73 3.17 3.77
C SER A 116 -7.52 3.56 4.59
N TYR A 117 -6.38 3.65 3.92
CA TYR A 117 -5.16 4.26 4.46
C TYR A 117 -4.77 5.48 3.64
N ASP A 118 -4.22 6.48 4.33
CA ASP A 118 -3.57 7.62 3.71
C ASP A 118 -2.16 7.20 3.23
N LEU A 119 -1.89 7.46 1.95
CA LEU A 119 -0.61 7.13 1.33
C LEU A 119 0.53 8.06 1.80
N PHE A 120 0.22 9.25 2.30
CA PHE A 120 1.19 10.26 2.72
C PHE A 120 1.19 10.50 4.24
N TYR A 121 0.47 9.67 5.00
CA TYR A 121 0.56 9.67 6.46
C TYR A 121 1.96 9.30 6.92
N THR A 122 2.52 10.15 7.78
CA THR A 122 3.89 10.00 8.30
C THR A 122 3.93 9.82 9.82
N GLY A 123 2.78 9.77 10.50
CA GLY A 123 2.74 9.76 11.96
C GLY A 123 3.51 10.94 12.54
N ASP A 124 4.44 10.66 13.44
CA ASP A 124 5.43 11.62 13.98
C ASP A 124 6.76 11.64 13.19
N GLY A 125 6.83 10.94 12.06
CA GLY A 125 8.02 10.77 11.23
C GLY A 125 8.81 9.49 11.51
N LEU A 126 8.45 8.70 12.53
CA LEU A 126 9.15 7.47 12.89
C LEU A 126 8.39 6.20 12.45
N PRO A 127 9.10 5.13 12.03
CA PRO A 127 8.45 3.88 11.62
C PRO A 127 7.52 3.28 12.64
N VAL A 128 7.87 3.36 13.94
CA VAL A 128 7.02 2.89 15.03
C VAL A 128 5.64 3.57 15.04
N SER A 129 5.55 4.82 14.57
CA SER A 129 4.32 5.60 14.56
C SER A 129 3.51 5.32 13.29
N PHE A 130 4.10 5.49 12.12
CA PHE A 130 3.34 5.36 10.87
C PHE A 130 3.01 3.90 10.50
N LEU A 131 3.77 2.91 10.99
CA LEU A 131 3.44 1.49 10.78
C LEU A 131 2.37 0.98 11.76
N LYS A 132 2.03 1.76 12.80
CA LYS A 132 1.03 1.37 13.80
C LYS A 132 -0.38 1.20 13.21
N ILE A 133 -0.63 1.75 12.02
CA ILE A 133 -1.89 1.54 11.26
C ILE A 133 -2.18 0.05 10.95
N TYR A 134 -1.19 -0.83 11.09
CA TYR A 134 -1.30 -2.28 10.88
C TYR A 134 -1.41 -3.09 12.18
N GLU A 135 -1.50 -2.43 13.35
CA GLU A 135 -1.51 -3.13 14.65
C GLU A 135 -2.73 -4.03 14.85
N ASP A 136 -3.83 -3.74 14.17
CA ASP A 136 -5.07 -4.51 14.19
C ASP A 136 -4.97 -5.86 13.46
N ASN A 137 -3.85 -6.11 12.76
CA ASN A 137 -3.63 -7.28 11.92
C ASN A 137 -4.82 -7.55 10.98
N LYS A 138 -5.41 -6.51 10.36
CA LYS A 138 -6.61 -6.67 9.55
C LYS A 138 -6.43 -7.67 8.41
N ILE A 139 -7.25 -8.72 8.40
CA ILE A 139 -7.28 -9.80 7.41
C ILE A 139 -8.47 -9.60 6.48
N ILE A 140 -8.28 -9.86 5.19
CA ILE A 140 -9.30 -9.77 4.14
C ILE A 140 -9.31 -11.04 3.28
N GLU A 141 -10.50 -11.44 2.81
CA GLU A 141 -10.63 -12.54 1.85
C GLU A 141 -10.12 -12.10 0.47
N SER A 142 -9.07 -12.76 0.00
CA SER A 142 -8.30 -12.30 -1.15
C SER A 142 -9.12 -12.22 -2.43
N GLU A 143 -10.16 -13.06 -2.57
CA GLU A 143 -11.00 -13.15 -3.77
C GLU A 143 -12.11 -12.10 -3.81
N LYS A 144 -12.42 -11.46 -2.67
CA LYS A 144 -13.62 -10.62 -2.48
C LYS A 144 -13.33 -9.14 -2.23
N PHE A 145 -12.28 -8.63 -2.85
CA PHE A 145 -11.97 -7.21 -2.82
C PHE A 145 -11.22 -6.72 -4.07
N HIS A 146 -11.25 -5.40 -4.24
CA HIS A 146 -10.38 -4.64 -5.14
C HIS A 146 -9.89 -3.36 -4.44
N LEU A 147 -8.98 -2.63 -5.08
CA LEU A 147 -8.45 -1.37 -4.56
C LEU A 147 -8.95 -0.19 -5.38
N ASP A 148 -9.44 0.85 -4.71
CA ASP A 148 -9.62 2.16 -5.30
C ASP A 148 -8.52 3.09 -4.77
N VAL A 149 -7.69 3.62 -5.67
CA VAL A 149 -6.49 4.38 -5.32
C VAL A 149 -6.55 5.75 -5.95
N GLU A 150 -6.33 6.79 -5.16
CA GLU A 150 -6.24 8.15 -5.64
C GLU A 150 -4.89 8.75 -5.25
N ILE A 151 -4.18 9.33 -6.21
CA ILE A 151 -2.98 10.14 -5.97
C ILE A 151 -3.09 11.47 -6.70
N SER A 152 -2.82 12.54 -5.96
CA SER A 152 -2.90 13.91 -6.48
C SER A 152 -1.94 14.85 -5.76
N TYR A 153 -1.93 16.09 -6.22
CA TYR A 153 -1.23 17.17 -5.54
C TYR A 153 -2.21 18.28 -5.22
N VAL A 154 -2.10 18.82 -4.01
CA VAL A 154 -2.83 19.99 -3.54
C VAL A 154 -1.82 21.01 -3.05
N ASP A 155 -1.91 22.26 -3.51
CA ASP A 155 -1.07 23.33 -2.99
C ASP A 155 -1.33 23.50 -1.48
N SER A 156 -0.24 23.66 -0.73
CA SER A 156 -0.36 23.98 0.69
C SER A 156 -0.73 25.46 0.79
N ASN A 157 -1.95 25.75 1.23
CA ASN A 157 -2.36 27.11 1.61
C ASN A 157 -1.56 27.61 2.81
#